data_AF-A0A369V056-F1
#
_entry.id   AF-A0A369V056-F1
#
_cell.length_a   1.000
_cell.length_b   1.000
_cell.length_c   1.000
_cell.angle_alpha   90.00
_cell.angle_beta   90.00
_cell.angle_gamma   90.00
#
_symmetry.space_group_name_H-M   'P 1'
#
loop_
_entity.id
_entity.type
_entity.pdbx_description
1 polymer ?
#
loop_
_entity_poly.entity_id
_entity_poly.type
_entity_poly.pdbx_seq_one_letter_code
_entity_poly.pdbx_strand_id
1 'polypeptide(L)'
;MRTEDLHSLTGAYALHALPDEERTAFERHLAQCDSCERETREFAAATARLGLAATLVPGPAMRDRVLHRVASVRQVPPGGGTAGKARRVLPRGSGMARWALAACLAAAAGLGGTAAWQYERAQDAGERAAQAERRAETLAGVLAAPDAESRTARLADGATGTVVVSGGQDRAVFLASGMSEPPSGKVYQLWFDDHGTMRSAGLMDPGRSSQAVLMEGAVDGAGGVGITVEPAGGSPQPTSDPVALLSMPA
;
A
#
# COMPACT_ATOMS: atom_id res chain seq x y z
N MET A 1 6.29 -22.32 -23.55
CA MET A 1 6.33 -20.90 -23.16
C MET A 1 6.01 -20.04 -24.37
N ARG A 2 5.10 -19.07 -24.20
CA ARG A 2 4.84 -18.04 -25.23
C ARG A 2 5.88 -16.91 -25.07
N THR A 3 6.10 -16.08 -26.08
CA THR A 3 7.11 -15.00 -26.02
C THR A 3 6.77 -13.94 -24.97
N GLU A 4 5.49 -13.61 -24.78
CA GLU A 4 5.04 -12.69 -23.71
C GLU A 4 5.35 -13.22 -22.30
N ASP A 5 5.36 -14.54 -22.13
CA ASP A 5 5.69 -15.24 -20.89
C ASP A 5 7.19 -15.24 -20.59
N LEU A 6 8.04 -14.90 -21.58
CA LEU A 6 9.49 -14.79 -21.39
C LEU A 6 9.89 -13.38 -20.93
N HIS A 7 9.21 -12.33 -21.40
CA HIS A 7 9.49 -10.95 -21.00
C HIS A 7 9.21 -10.71 -19.50
N SER A 8 8.24 -11.42 -18.92
CA SER A 8 7.91 -11.33 -17.49
C SER A 8 8.95 -11.97 -16.56
N LEU A 9 9.92 -12.72 -17.09
CA LEU A 9 10.89 -13.47 -16.29
C LEU A 9 12.15 -12.69 -15.94
N THR A 10 12.33 -11.46 -16.43
CA THR A 10 13.55 -10.66 -16.27
C THR A 10 13.93 -10.42 -14.80
N GLY A 11 12.93 -10.12 -13.95
CA GLY A 11 13.13 -9.95 -12.51
C GLY A 11 13.49 -11.24 -11.78
N ALA A 12 12.76 -12.33 -12.06
CA ALA A 12 13.03 -13.64 -11.46
C ALA A 12 14.39 -14.21 -11.90
N TYR A 13 14.79 -13.97 -13.16
CA TYR A 13 16.12 -14.31 -13.66
C TYR A 13 17.21 -13.53 -12.93
N ALA A 14 17.05 -12.21 -12.75
CA ALA A 14 18.01 -11.36 -12.04
C ALA A 14 18.21 -11.76 -10.56
N LEU A 15 17.21 -12.39 -9.94
CA LEU A 15 17.27 -12.93 -8.58
C LEU A 15 17.72 -14.40 -8.52
N HIS A 16 18.10 -15.00 -9.65
CA HIS A 16 18.42 -16.43 -9.77
C HIS A 16 17.30 -17.35 -9.27
N ALA A 17 16.04 -16.95 -9.46
CA ALA A 17 14.86 -17.64 -8.94
C ALA A 17 14.15 -18.53 -9.98
N LEU A 18 14.66 -18.61 -11.22
CA LEU A 18 14.06 -19.46 -12.26
C LEU A 18 14.48 -20.94 -12.13
N PRO A 19 13.56 -21.90 -12.34
CA PRO A 19 13.89 -23.30 -12.58
C PRO A 19 14.86 -23.47 -13.76
N ASP A 20 15.64 -24.56 -13.78
CA ASP A 20 16.67 -24.80 -14.79
C ASP A 20 16.13 -24.77 -16.24
N GLU A 21 14.92 -25.28 -16.44
CA GLU A 21 14.27 -25.32 -17.76
C GLU A 21 13.84 -23.92 -18.24
N GLU A 22 13.23 -23.12 -17.37
CA GLU A 22 12.83 -21.74 -17.66
C GLU A 22 14.04 -20.84 -17.84
N ARG A 23 15.08 -21.01 -17.00
CA ARG A 23 16.34 -20.30 -17.12
C ARG A 23 16.99 -20.53 -18.49
N THR A 24 17.07 -21.80 -18.93
CA THR A 24 17.64 -22.15 -20.24
C THR A 24 16.81 -21.59 -21.39
N ALA A 25 15.48 -21.55 -21.24
CA ALA A 25 14.61 -20.92 -22.24
C ALA A 25 14.79 -19.39 -22.28
N PHE A 26 14.89 -18.75 -21.12
CA PHE A 26 15.09 -17.32 -21.00
C PHE A 26 16.47 -16.87 -21.48
N GLU A 27 17.54 -17.60 -21.19
CA GLU A 27 18.90 -17.29 -21.67
C GLU A 27 19.00 -17.33 -23.20
N ARG A 28 18.29 -18.25 -23.86
CA ARG A 28 18.20 -18.27 -25.33
C ARG A 28 17.47 -17.06 -25.89
N HIS A 29 16.42 -16.59 -25.20
CA HIS A 29 15.70 -15.37 -25.56
C HIS A 29 16.53 -14.12 -25.31
N LEU A 30 17.26 -14.06 -24.20
CA LEU A 30 18.12 -12.96 -23.80
C LEU A 30 19.18 -12.66 -24.87
N ALA A 31 19.73 -13.70 -25.50
CA ALA A 31 20.70 -13.57 -26.59
C ALA A 31 20.12 -12.91 -27.88
N GLN A 32 18.81 -12.68 -27.95
CA GLN A 32 18.12 -12.16 -29.13
C GLN A 32 17.21 -10.95 -28.82
N CYS A 33 17.23 -10.43 -27.58
CA CYS A 33 16.30 -9.40 -27.14
C CYS A 33 16.96 -8.31 -26.28
N ASP A 34 17.35 -7.21 -26.92
CA ASP A 34 18.03 -6.07 -26.30
C ASP A 34 17.24 -5.40 -25.16
N SER A 35 15.89 -5.45 -25.20
CA SER A 35 15.06 -4.89 -24.12
C SER A 35 15.16 -5.74 -22.85
N CYS A 36 15.09 -7.06 -22.98
CA CYS A 36 15.26 -7.99 -21.87
C CYS A 36 16.69 -7.95 -21.31
N GLU A 37 17.71 -7.83 -22.18
CA GLU A 37 19.09 -7.70 -21.74
C GLU A 37 19.28 -6.46 -20.85
N ARG A 38 18.75 -5.32 -21.31
CA ARG A 38 18.82 -4.04 -20.58
C ARG A 38 18.09 -4.12 -19.25
N GLU A 39 16.86 -4.63 -19.24
CA GLU A 39 16.04 -4.73 -18.04
C GLU A 39 16.65 -5.70 -17.02
N THR A 40 17.12 -6.88 -17.45
CA THR A 40 17.84 -7.83 -16.59
C THR A 40 19.09 -7.20 -15.98
N ARG A 41 19.86 -6.41 -16.74
CA ARG A 41 21.03 -5.70 -16.23
C ARG A 41 20.66 -4.64 -15.18
N GLU A 42 19.57 -3.91 -15.39
CA GLU A 42 19.07 -2.92 -14.43
C GLU A 42 18.59 -3.57 -13.14
N PHE A 43 17.83 -4.67 -13.24
CA PHE A 43 17.44 -5.47 -12.07
C PHE A 43 18.65 -6.07 -11.36
N ALA A 44 19.64 -6.60 -12.07
CA ALA A 44 20.87 -7.12 -11.46
C ALA A 44 21.63 -6.02 -10.68
N ALA A 45 21.69 -4.80 -11.22
CA ALA A 45 22.28 -3.66 -10.52
C ALA A 45 21.50 -3.27 -9.26
N ALA A 46 20.16 -3.29 -9.31
CA ALA A 46 19.32 -3.05 -8.14
C ALA A 46 19.50 -4.13 -7.07
N THR A 47 19.49 -5.41 -7.45
CA THR A 47 19.74 -6.55 -6.56
C THR A 47 21.12 -6.45 -5.90
N ALA A 48 22.15 -6.03 -6.63
CA ALA A 48 23.48 -5.82 -6.05
C ALA A 48 23.48 -4.74 -4.96
N ARG A 49 22.75 -3.64 -5.13
CA ARG A 49 22.60 -2.58 -4.11
C ARG A 49 21.89 -3.11 -2.86
N LEU A 50 20.83 -3.91 -3.03
CA LEU A 50 20.15 -4.56 -1.92
C LEU A 50 21.07 -5.54 -1.17
N GLY A 51 21.87 -6.32 -1.91
CA GLY A 51 22.85 -7.23 -1.32
C GLY A 51 23.94 -6.51 -0.51
N LEU A 52 24.41 -5.36 -0.99
CA LEU A 52 25.35 -4.51 -0.25
C LEU A 52 24.74 -3.98 1.05
N ALA A 53 23.47 -3.54 1.01
CA ALA A 53 22.76 -3.09 2.20
C ALA A 53 22.55 -4.20 3.25
N ALA A 54 22.44 -5.46 2.81
CA ALA A 54 22.23 -6.63 3.66
C ALA A 54 23.52 -7.42 3.98
N THR A 55 24.70 -6.86 3.73
CA THR A 55 25.97 -7.58 3.89
C THR A 55 26.31 -7.85 5.36
N LEU A 56 26.72 -9.08 5.65
CA LEU A 56 27.22 -9.51 6.96
C LEU A 56 28.74 -9.72 6.92
N VAL A 57 29.41 -9.50 8.06
CA VAL A 57 30.84 -9.79 8.19
C VAL A 57 31.06 -11.31 8.25
N PRO A 58 31.77 -11.92 7.28
CA PRO A 58 32.05 -13.35 7.32
C PRO A 58 33.09 -13.66 8.41
N GLY A 59 33.07 -14.89 8.93
CA GLY A 59 34.06 -15.34 9.91
C GLY A 59 35.50 -15.22 9.37
N PRO A 60 36.50 -14.91 10.23
CA PRO A 60 37.85 -14.53 9.79
C PRO A 60 38.56 -15.60 8.97
N ALA A 61 38.29 -16.88 9.22
CA ALA A 61 38.88 -18.00 8.48
C ALA A 61 38.24 -18.28 7.10
N MET A 62 37.14 -17.60 6.74
CA MET A 62 36.42 -17.88 5.49
C MET A 62 37.30 -17.60 4.27
N ARG A 63 38.04 -16.49 4.28
CA ARG A 63 38.95 -16.12 3.19
C ARG A 63 39.99 -17.20 2.93
N ASP A 64 40.69 -17.63 3.97
CA ASP A 64 41.77 -18.62 3.84
C ASP A 64 41.24 -19.97 3.40
N ARG A 65 40.06 -20.38 3.91
CA ARG A 65 39.37 -21.59 3.45
C ARG A 65 39.02 -21.55 1.96
N VAL A 66 38.49 -20.42 1.48
CA VAL A 66 38.13 -20.26 0.06
C VAL A 66 39.38 -20.31 -0.80
N LEU A 67 40.42 -19.54 -0.46
CA LEU A 67 41.67 -19.50 -1.22
C LEU A 67 42.37 -20.86 -1.26
N HIS A 68 42.39 -21.60 -0.14
CA HIS A 68 42.91 -22.95 -0.11
C HIS A 68 42.14 -23.91 -1.04
N ARG A 69 40.80 -23.81 -1.08
CA ARG A 69 39.98 -24.62 -1.98
C ARG A 69 40.20 -24.28 -3.45
N VAL A 70 40.37 -23.00 -3.80
CA VAL A 70 40.69 -22.60 -5.17
C VAL A 70 41.99 -23.26 -5.65
N ALA A 71 43.01 -23.33 -4.78
CA ALA A 71 44.30 -23.91 -5.12
C ALA A 71 44.31 -25.46 -5.17
N SER A 72 43.44 -26.11 -4.39
CA SER A 72 43.44 -27.58 -4.21
C SER A 72 42.38 -28.32 -5.02
N VAL A 73 41.26 -27.65 -5.36
CA VAL A 73 40.19 -28.25 -6.16
C VAL A 73 40.53 -28.08 -7.64
N ARG A 74 40.52 -29.20 -8.39
CA ARG A 74 40.71 -29.19 -9.84
C ARG A 74 39.64 -28.33 -10.50
N GLN A 75 40.07 -27.30 -11.22
CA GLN A 75 39.20 -26.43 -12.01
C GLN A 75 38.80 -27.12 -13.32
N VAL A 76 37.57 -26.87 -13.78
CA VAL A 76 37.09 -27.40 -15.06
C VAL A 76 37.71 -26.57 -16.20
N PRO A 77 38.37 -27.19 -17.20
CA PRO A 77 38.98 -26.44 -18.30
C PRO A 77 37.91 -25.82 -19.22
N PRO A 78 38.16 -24.61 -19.75
CA PRO A 78 37.24 -23.98 -20.70
C PRO A 78 37.18 -24.79 -22.00
N GLY A 79 35.98 -25.22 -22.39
CA GLY A 79 35.72 -25.90 -23.68
C GLY A 79 35.76 -27.43 -23.68
N GLY A 80 36.00 -28.10 -22.54
CA GLY A 80 36.17 -29.56 -22.51
C GLY A 80 35.50 -30.21 -21.31
N GLY A 81 34.22 -30.52 -21.44
CA GLY A 81 33.52 -31.35 -20.47
C GLY A 81 32.18 -31.81 -21.02
N THR A 82 32.17 -32.96 -21.70
CA THR A 82 31.00 -33.83 -21.56
C THR A 82 30.83 -34.02 -20.06
N ALA A 83 29.71 -33.52 -19.53
CA ALA A 83 29.37 -33.69 -18.13
C ALA A 83 29.44 -35.19 -17.84
N GLY A 84 30.53 -35.61 -17.19
CA GLY A 84 30.63 -36.94 -16.61
C GLY A 84 29.47 -37.01 -15.64
N LYS A 85 28.38 -37.69 -16.05
CA LYS A 85 27.23 -37.96 -15.20
C LYS A 85 27.78 -38.67 -13.97
N ALA A 86 28.01 -37.90 -12.91
CA ALA A 86 28.26 -38.47 -11.61
C ALA A 86 27.01 -39.31 -11.30
N ARG A 87 27.16 -40.63 -11.43
CA ARG A 87 26.13 -41.59 -11.02
C ARG A 87 26.01 -41.41 -9.52
N ARG A 88 25.12 -40.51 -9.09
CA ARG A 88 24.65 -40.45 -7.71
C ARG A 88 23.97 -41.78 -7.46
N VAL A 89 24.65 -42.67 -6.75
CA VAL A 89 24.01 -43.81 -6.11
C VAL A 89 23.15 -43.22 -5.00
N LEU A 90 21.90 -42.95 -5.32
CA LEU A 90 20.87 -42.63 -4.32
C LEU A 90 20.56 -43.93 -3.56
N PRO A 91 20.65 -43.95 -2.22
CA PRO A 91 20.17 -45.09 -1.46
C PRO A 91 18.65 -45.22 -1.67
N ARG A 92 18.21 -46.39 -2.13
CA ARG A 92 16.79 -46.76 -2.24
C ARG A 92 16.22 -46.98 -0.83
N GLY A 93 15.73 -45.91 -0.21
CA GLY A 93 14.87 -45.95 0.98
C GLY A 93 13.50 -45.37 0.63
N SER A 94 12.62 -46.18 0.04
CA SER A 94 11.32 -45.76 -0.53
C SER A 94 10.20 -45.67 0.51
N GLY A 95 10.41 -44.94 1.60
CA GLY A 95 9.37 -44.71 2.63
C GLY A 95 9.30 -43.28 3.14
N MET A 96 10.45 -42.64 3.44
CA MET A 96 10.49 -41.31 4.06
C MET A 96 10.63 -40.15 3.06
N ALA A 97 11.09 -40.40 1.83
CA ALA A 97 11.29 -39.35 0.83
C ALA A 97 9.98 -38.67 0.40
N ARG A 98 8.85 -39.40 0.43
CA ARG A 98 7.51 -38.83 0.17
C ARG A 98 7.07 -37.86 1.27
N TRP A 99 7.44 -38.14 2.52
CA TRP A 99 7.15 -37.25 3.65
C TRP A 99 8.08 -36.03 3.68
N ALA A 100 9.35 -36.18 3.25
CA ALA A 100 10.29 -35.08 3.12
C ALA A 100 9.87 -34.08 2.01
N LEU A 101 9.40 -34.57 0.85
CA LEU A 101 8.87 -33.71 -0.22
C LEU A 101 7.59 -32.99 0.21
N ALA A 102 6.68 -33.70 0.90
CA ALA A 102 5.47 -33.10 1.46
C ALA A 102 5.80 -32.01 2.52
N ALA A 103 6.81 -32.23 3.37
CA ALA A 103 7.27 -31.25 4.34
C ALA A 103 7.91 -30.02 3.68
N CYS A 104 8.69 -30.19 2.60
CA CYS A 104 9.26 -29.07 1.85
C CYS A 104 8.20 -28.26 1.10
N LEU A 105 7.20 -28.90 0.50
CA LEU A 105 6.07 -28.22 -0.15
C LEU A 105 5.20 -27.48 0.88
N ALA A 106 4.96 -28.07 2.05
CA ALA A 106 4.25 -27.42 3.15
C ALA A 106 5.03 -26.21 3.71
N ALA A 107 6.36 -26.33 3.86
CA ALA A 107 7.22 -25.23 4.29
C ALA A 107 7.28 -24.11 3.24
N ALA A 108 7.36 -24.44 1.95
CA ALA A 108 7.34 -23.47 0.85
C ALA A 108 5.99 -22.75 0.75
N ALA A 109 4.87 -23.46 0.93
CA ALA A 109 3.54 -22.83 1.00
C ALA A 109 3.38 -21.95 2.26
N GLY A 110 3.92 -22.38 3.41
CA GLY A 110 3.88 -21.61 4.65
C GLY A 110 4.76 -20.35 4.64
N LEU A 111 5.95 -20.42 4.03
CA LEU A 111 6.86 -19.27 3.91
C LEU A 111 6.50 -18.36 2.72
N GLY A 112 6.05 -18.93 1.60
CA GLY A 112 5.57 -18.16 0.44
C GLY A 112 4.26 -17.43 0.73
N GLY A 113 3.34 -18.07 1.47
CA GLY A 113 2.09 -17.45 1.90
C GLY A 113 2.30 -16.28 2.86
N THR A 114 3.29 -16.35 3.76
CA THR A 114 3.61 -15.24 4.67
C THR A 114 4.32 -14.09 3.96
N ALA A 115 5.17 -14.36 2.97
CA ALA A 115 5.80 -13.32 2.15
C ALA A 115 4.80 -12.58 1.25
N ALA A 116 3.90 -13.31 0.58
CA ALA A 116 2.83 -12.71 -0.23
C ALA A 116 1.87 -11.86 0.62
N TRP A 117 1.45 -12.39 1.78
CA TRP A 117 0.59 -11.66 2.72
C TRP A 117 1.26 -10.42 3.32
N GLN A 118 2.57 -10.47 3.60
CA GLN A 118 3.30 -9.28 4.06
C GLN A 118 3.47 -8.24 2.94
N TYR A 119 3.63 -8.65 1.69
CA TYR A 119 3.74 -7.74 0.56
C TYR A 119 2.41 -7.02 0.30
N GLU A 120 1.29 -7.75 0.29
CA GLU A 120 -0.05 -7.15 0.19
C GLU A 120 -0.31 -6.17 1.34
N ARG A 121 0.06 -6.53 2.56
CA ARG A 121 -0.14 -5.66 3.73
C ARG A 121 0.73 -4.40 3.69
N ALA A 122 1.93 -4.48 3.11
CA ALA A 122 2.82 -3.35 2.93
C ALA A 122 2.33 -2.39 1.83
N GLN A 123 1.79 -2.92 0.72
CA GLN A 123 1.17 -2.10 -0.33
C GLN A 123 -0.10 -1.42 0.19
N ASP A 124 -0.98 -2.17 0.85
CA ASP A 124 -2.18 -1.64 1.52
C ASP A 124 -1.85 -0.50 2.49
N ALA A 125 -0.80 -0.67 3.29
CA ALA A 125 -0.37 0.36 4.24
C ALA A 125 0.13 1.61 3.51
N GLY A 126 0.88 1.45 2.43
CA GLY A 126 1.36 2.56 1.59
C GLY A 126 0.21 3.30 0.90
N GLU A 127 -0.76 2.59 0.34
CA GLU A 127 -1.93 3.19 -0.30
C GLU A 127 -2.81 3.96 0.68
N ARG A 128 -3.06 3.39 1.88
CA ARG A 128 -3.79 4.08 2.95
C ARG A 128 -3.05 5.33 3.43
N ALA A 129 -1.73 5.25 3.59
CA ALA A 129 -0.92 6.41 3.98
C ALA A 129 -0.98 7.51 2.93
N ALA A 130 -0.78 7.17 1.65
CA ALA A 130 -0.85 8.13 0.55
C ALA A 130 -2.26 8.75 0.41
N GLN A 131 -3.32 7.98 0.66
CA GLN A 131 -4.68 8.51 0.68
C GLN A 131 -4.93 9.46 1.86
N ALA A 132 -4.41 9.13 3.05
CA ALA A 132 -4.50 9.99 4.22
C ALA A 132 -3.72 11.30 4.02
N GLU A 133 -2.52 11.23 3.42
CA GLU A 133 -1.71 12.39 3.06
C GLU A 133 -2.45 13.31 2.08
N ARG A 134 -2.97 12.78 0.97
CA ARG A 134 -3.77 13.57 0.01
C ARG A 134 -4.98 14.24 0.65
N ARG A 135 -5.66 13.56 1.58
CA ARG A 135 -6.79 14.13 2.33
C ARG A 135 -6.33 15.28 3.24
N ALA A 136 -5.21 15.10 3.95
CA ALA A 136 -4.64 16.14 4.81
C ALA A 136 -4.17 17.36 4.02
N GLU A 137 -3.52 17.15 2.87
CA GLU A 137 -3.11 18.22 1.95
C GLU A 137 -4.32 18.98 1.40
N THR A 138 -5.38 18.28 1.02
CA THR A 138 -6.62 18.90 0.55
C THR A 138 -7.26 19.74 1.65
N LEU A 139 -7.36 19.22 2.86
CA LEU A 139 -7.91 19.94 4.01
C LEU A 139 -7.08 21.19 4.32
N ALA A 140 -5.75 21.05 4.39
CA ALA A 140 -4.85 22.17 4.58
C ALA A 140 -4.95 23.21 3.45
N GLY A 141 -5.10 22.75 2.20
CA GLY A 141 -5.25 23.58 1.01
C GLY A 141 -6.52 24.43 1.01
N VAL A 142 -7.63 23.92 1.57
CA VAL A 142 -8.87 24.71 1.77
C VAL A 142 -8.69 25.73 2.89
N LEU A 143 -8.13 25.30 4.03
CA LEU A 143 -7.93 26.20 5.19
C LEU A 143 -6.94 27.34 4.92
N ALA A 144 -5.95 27.10 4.06
CA ALA A 144 -4.93 28.08 3.71
C ALA A 144 -5.21 28.81 2.37
N ALA A 145 -6.36 28.57 1.75
CA ALA A 145 -6.70 29.20 0.48
C ALA A 145 -6.77 30.74 0.65
N PRO A 146 -6.34 31.53 -0.35
CA PRO A 146 -6.36 32.99 -0.25
C PRO A 146 -7.80 33.56 -0.21
N ASP A 147 -8.76 32.81 -0.72
CA ASP A 147 -10.20 33.08 -0.71
C ASP A 147 -10.94 32.29 0.37
N ALA A 148 -10.21 31.72 1.35
CA ALA A 148 -10.83 30.98 2.44
C ALA A 148 -11.59 31.92 3.37
N GLU A 149 -12.90 31.75 3.45
CA GLU A 149 -13.76 32.48 4.37
C GLU A 149 -14.31 31.54 5.43
N SER A 150 -14.41 32.02 6.67
CA SER A 150 -14.84 31.20 7.79
C SER A 150 -16.03 31.81 8.52
N ARG A 151 -16.97 30.96 8.93
CA ARG A 151 -18.08 31.35 9.79
C ARG A 151 -18.22 30.41 10.97
N THR A 152 -18.24 30.99 12.16
CA THR A 152 -18.34 30.26 13.42
C THR A 152 -19.71 30.44 14.06
N ALA A 153 -20.27 29.36 14.58
CA ALA A 153 -21.49 29.36 15.38
C ALA A 153 -21.31 28.54 16.66
N ARG A 154 -21.99 28.96 17.73
CA ARG A 154 -22.15 28.13 18.93
C ARG A 154 -23.22 27.08 18.65
N LEU A 155 -22.93 25.85 19.05
CA LEU A 155 -23.81 24.71 18.96
C LEU A 155 -24.35 24.38 20.37
N ALA A 156 -25.09 23.29 20.49
CA ALA A 156 -25.56 22.79 21.78
C ALA A 156 -24.38 22.52 22.76
N ASP A 157 -24.67 22.55 24.06
CA ASP A 157 -23.73 22.21 25.14
C ASP A 157 -22.42 23.01 25.17
N GLY A 158 -22.39 24.20 24.55
CA GLY A 158 -21.21 25.05 24.48
C GLY A 158 -20.19 24.63 23.42
N ALA A 159 -20.51 23.64 22.60
CA ALA A 159 -19.72 23.28 21.43
C ALA A 159 -19.68 24.42 20.41
N THR A 160 -18.66 24.41 19.55
CA THR A 160 -18.46 25.41 18.51
C THR A 160 -18.24 24.72 17.17
N GLY A 161 -18.95 25.18 16.14
CA GLY A 161 -18.77 24.75 14.76
C GLY A 161 -18.27 25.91 13.92
N THR A 162 -17.23 25.70 13.12
CA THR A 162 -16.74 26.66 12.15
C THR A 162 -16.76 26.02 10.77
N VAL A 163 -17.49 26.61 9.82
CA VAL A 163 -17.38 26.25 8.42
C VAL A 163 -16.33 27.15 7.78
N VAL A 164 -15.39 26.57 7.03
CA VAL A 164 -14.41 27.27 6.21
C VAL A 164 -14.66 26.88 4.77
N VAL A 165 -14.81 27.86 3.88
CA VAL A 165 -15.15 27.67 2.47
C VAL A 165 -14.09 28.35 1.60
N SER A 166 -13.62 27.67 0.56
CA SER A 166 -12.88 28.28 -0.55
C SER A 166 -13.74 28.15 -1.80
N GLY A 167 -14.28 29.29 -2.27
CA GLY A 167 -15.16 29.31 -3.43
C GLY A 167 -14.43 28.96 -4.73
N GLY A 168 -13.18 29.39 -4.88
CA GLY A 168 -12.32 29.08 -6.02
C GLY A 168 -11.91 27.60 -6.09
N GLN A 169 -11.90 26.89 -4.97
CA GLN A 169 -11.68 25.43 -4.94
C GLN A 169 -12.99 24.63 -4.91
N ASP A 170 -14.13 25.28 -4.74
CA ASP A 170 -15.45 24.67 -4.56
C ASP A 170 -15.45 23.59 -3.45
N ARG A 171 -14.85 23.94 -2.31
CA ARG A 171 -14.65 23.02 -1.17
C ARG A 171 -14.92 23.70 0.17
N ALA A 172 -15.35 22.90 1.13
CA ALA A 172 -15.56 23.33 2.50
C ALA A 172 -14.93 22.35 3.52
N VAL A 173 -14.52 22.90 4.66
CA VAL A 173 -14.06 22.16 5.84
C VAL A 173 -14.91 22.58 7.03
N PHE A 174 -15.42 21.61 7.78
CA PHE A 174 -16.11 21.86 9.04
C PHE A 174 -15.17 21.55 10.21
N LEU A 175 -14.96 22.53 11.08
CA LEU A 175 -14.17 22.43 12.30
C LEU A 175 -15.12 22.39 13.49
N ALA A 176 -15.12 21.27 14.20
CA ALA A 176 -15.87 21.09 15.42
C ALA A 176 -14.94 21.20 16.64
N SER A 177 -15.43 21.80 17.72
CA SER A 177 -14.75 21.84 19.00
C SER A 177 -15.74 21.67 20.15
N GLY A 178 -15.42 20.77 21.08
CA GLY A 178 -16.21 20.53 22.29
C GLY A 178 -17.56 19.85 22.06
N MET A 179 -17.74 19.12 20.95
CA MET A 179 -18.97 18.37 20.69
C MET A 179 -19.14 17.24 21.70
N SER A 180 -20.36 17.10 22.25
CA SER A 180 -20.76 15.96 23.06
C SER A 180 -20.67 14.66 22.27
N GLU A 181 -20.46 13.53 22.94
CA GLU A 181 -20.52 12.22 22.28
C GLU A 181 -21.97 11.94 21.83
N PRO A 182 -22.19 11.51 20.57
CA PRO A 182 -23.55 11.19 20.13
C PRO A 182 -24.09 9.96 20.89
N PRO A 183 -25.42 9.78 20.96
CA PRO A 183 -26.02 8.60 21.56
C PRO A 183 -25.44 7.29 20.98
N SER A 184 -25.43 6.22 21.78
CA SER A 184 -24.90 4.93 21.34
C SER A 184 -25.54 4.45 20.02
N GLY A 185 -24.71 4.04 19.06
CA GLY A 185 -25.15 3.63 17.73
C GLY A 185 -25.52 4.77 16.79
N LYS A 186 -25.21 6.03 17.15
CA LYS A 186 -25.44 7.23 16.33
C LYS A 186 -24.13 7.94 15.97
N VAL A 187 -24.21 8.83 15.00
CA VAL A 187 -23.13 9.68 14.52
C VAL A 187 -23.66 11.07 14.17
N TYR A 188 -22.84 12.10 14.28
CA TYR A 188 -23.17 13.39 13.68
C TYR A 188 -22.88 13.37 12.19
N GLN A 189 -23.87 13.73 11.38
CA GLN A 189 -23.73 13.87 9.93
C GLN A 189 -23.82 15.33 9.53
N LEU A 190 -22.92 15.74 8.64
CA LEU A 190 -22.87 17.05 8.04
C LEU A 190 -23.67 17.04 6.73
N TRP A 191 -24.33 18.16 6.45
CA TRP A 191 -25.15 18.34 5.26
C TRP A 191 -24.85 19.69 4.63
N PHE A 192 -24.83 19.76 3.31
CA PHE A 192 -25.02 21.02 2.59
C PHE A 192 -26.51 21.29 2.45
N ASP A 193 -26.94 22.49 2.85
CA ASP A 193 -28.31 22.97 2.71
C ASP A 193 -28.47 23.73 1.39
N ASP A 194 -29.07 23.06 0.39
CA ASP A 194 -29.41 23.65 -0.89
C ASP A 194 -30.90 24.01 -0.90
N HIS A 195 -31.21 25.25 -0.50
CA HIS A 195 -32.57 25.80 -0.46
C HIS A 195 -33.59 24.90 0.27
N GLY A 196 -33.19 24.29 1.39
CA GLY A 196 -34.01 23.38 2.19
C GLY A 196 -33.82 21.90 1.87
N THR A 197 -33.04 21.57 0.83
CA THR A 197 -32.66 20.19 0.51
C THR A 197 -31.30 19.87 1.13
N MET A 198 -31.29 18.93 2.08
CA MET A 198 -30.07 18.51 2.77
C MET A 198 -29.34 17.43 1.98
N ARG A 199 -28.16 17.76 1.47
CA ARG A 199 -27.27 16.86 0.74
C ARG A 199 -26.13 16.40 1.64
N SER A 200 -25.94 15.09 1.79
CA SER A 200 -24.92 14.54 2.70
C SER A 200 -23.53 15.07 2.33
N ALA A 201 -22.82 15.55 3.35
CA ALA A 201 -21.52 16.22 3.22
C ALA A 201 -20.44 15.61 4.13
N GLY A 202 -20.68 14.42 4.68
CA GLY A 202 -19.69 13.66 5.45
C GLY A 202 -20.12 13.37 6.89
N LEU A 203 -19.33 12.52 7.55
CA LEU A 203 -19.59 12.04 8.91
C LEU A 203 -18.49 12.50 9.85
N MET A 204 -18.88 12.83 11.08
CA MET A 204 -17.94 13.11 12.16
C MET A 204 -17.55 11.81 12.88
N ASP A 205 -16.31 11.72 13.35
CA ASP A 205 -15.87 10.62 14.21
C ASP A 205 -16.53 10.77 15.60
N PRO A 206 -17.38 9.83 16.05
CA PRO A 206 -18.05 9.92 17.34
C PRO A 206 -17.08 9.88 18.53
N GLY A 207 -15.86 9.35 18.35
CA GLY A 207 -14.82 9.31 19.39
C GLY A 207 -14.03 10.61 19.57
N ARG A 208 -14.37 11.67 18.82
CA ARG A 208 -13.63 12.95 18.83
C ARG A 208 -14.55 14.13 19.09
N SER A 209 -14.34 14.79 20.24
CA SER A 209 -15.04 16.05 20.55
C SER A 209 -14.55 17.25 19.73
N SER A 210 -13.31 17.19 19.23
CA SER A 210 -12.72 18.23 18.37
C SER A 210 -12.07 17.61 17.15
N GLN A 211 -12.47 18.04 15.96
CA GLN A 211 -12.05 17.45 14.69
C GLN A 211 -12.29 18.40 13.51
N ALA A 212 -11.54 18.17 12.43
CA ALA A 212 -11.72 18.83 11.16
C ALA A 212 -12.21 17.80 10.13
N VAL A 213 -13.33 18.08 9.48
CA VAL A 213 -13.95 17.22 8.48
C VAL A 213 -13.92 17.96 7.14
N LEU A 214 -13.21 17.41 6.16
CA LEU A 214 -13.34 17.85 4.78
C LEU A 214 -14.74 17.44 4.29
N MET A 215 -15.56 18.42 3.93
CA MET A 215 -16.93 18.15 3.52
C MET A 215 -16.95 17.52 2.12
N GLU A 216 -17.79 16.51 1.95
CA GLU A 216 -17.92 15.75 0.71
C GLU A 216 -18.90 16.43 -0.26
N GLY A 217 -18.47 16.57 -1.52
CA GLY A 217 -19.25 17.23 -2.56
C GLY A 217 -18.89 18.71 -2.74
N ALA A 218 -19.47 19.30 -3.78
CA ALA A 218 -19.31 20.70 -4.11
C ALA A 218 -20.11 21.59 -3.14
N VAL A 219 -19.59 22.81 -2.95
CA VAL A 219 -20.25 23.87 -2.15
C VAL A 219 -21.32 24.57 -2.97
N ASP A 220 -21.20 24.53 -4.30
CA ASP A 220 -22.13 25.11 -5.27
C ASP A 220 -23.61 25.14 -4.83
N GLY A 221 -24.18 26.35 -4.78
CA GLY A 221 -25.58 26.58 -4.44
C GLY A 221 -25.95 26.39 -2.96
N ALA A 222 -25.07 25.80 -2.13
CA ALA A 222 -25.37 25.60 -0.71
C ALA A 222 -25.45 26.93 0.04
N GLY A 223 -26.61 27.20 0.63
CA GLY A 223 -26.85 28.36 1.49
C GLY A 223 -26.34 28.16 2.93
N GLY A 224 -26.05 26.92 3.33
CA GLY A 224 -25.59 26.60 4.66
C GLY A 224 -25.10 25.17 4.86
N VAL A 225 -24.72 24.89 6.11
CA VAL A 225 -24.31 23.59 6.62
C VAL A 225 -25.26 23.18 7.74
N GLY A 226 -25.85 21.99 7.61
CA GLY A 226 -26.66 21.36 8.64
C GLY A 226 -25.91 20.26 9.38
N ILE A 227 -26.28 20.05 10.63
CA ILE A 227 -25.76 18.96 11.47
C ILE A 227 -26.94 18.21 12.08
N THR A 228 -26.98 16.89 11.93
CA THR A 228 -28.04 16.03 12.50
C THR A 228 -27.43 14.83 13.22
N VAL A 229 -28.25 14.12 14.02
CA VAL A 229 -27.86 12.88 14.69
C VAL A 229 -28.45 11.70 13.94
N GLU A 230 -27.59 10.94 13.27
CA GLU A 230 -27.98 9.88 12.35
C GLU A 230 -27.57 8.50 12.86
N PRO A 231 -28.19 7.40 12.38
CA PRO A 231 -27.68 6.04 12.59
C PRO A 231 -26.19 5.91 12.24
N ALA A 232 -25.49 4.98 12.89
CA ALA A 232 -24.12 4.65 12.52
C ALA A 232 -24.01 4.33 11.01
N GLY A 233 -23.06 4.99 10.34
CA GLY A 233 -22.90 4.93 8.88
C GLY A 233 -23.61 6.07 8.12
N GLY A 234 -24.38 6.91 8.81
CA GLY A 234 -25.11 8.03 8.21
C GLY A 234 -26.42 7.61 7.55
N SER A 235 -27.08 8.58 6.95
CA SER A 235 -28.35 8.46 6.24
C SER A 235 -28.24 9.13 4.85
N PRO A 236 -29.07 8.72 3.87
CA PRO A 236 -29.17 9.42 2.59
C PRO A 236 -29.90 10.77 2.69
N GLN A 237 -30.76 10.93 3.70
CA GLN A 237 -31.48 12.16 4.04
C GLN A 237 -31.56 12.27 5.57
N PRO A 238 -31.69 13.49 6.14
CA PRO A 238 -31.85 13.67 7.58
C PRO A 238 -32.99 12.82 8.15
N THR A 239 -32.70 12.09 9.24
CA THR A 239 -33.73 11.33 9.97
C THR A 239 -34.12 11.97 11.30
N SER A 240 -33.41 13.02 11.69
CA SER A 240 -33.66 13.81 12.90
C SER A 240 -33.67 15.31 12.59
N ASP A 241 -34.26 16.08 13.50
CA ASP A 241 -34.19 17.53 13.43
C ASP A 241 -32.72 18.00 13.52
N PRO A 242 -32.32 19.05 12.76
CA PRO A 242 -30.97 19.58 12.83
C PRO A 242 -30.62 20.04 14.24
N VAL A 243 -29.51 19.53 14.78
CA VAL A 243 -28.94 20.04 16.03
C VAL A 243 -28.27 21.40 15.83
N ALA A 244 -27.91 21.72 14.59
CA ALA A 244 -27.43 23.03 14.19
C ALA A 244 -27.63 23.29 12.70
N LEU A 245 -27.81 24.57 12.36
CA LEU A 245 -27.79 25.10 11.01
C LEU A 245 -26.87 26.34 11.01
N LEU A 246 -25.88 26.33 10.15
CA LEU A 246 -24.96 27.44 9.95
C LEU A 246 -25.17 27.94 8.53
N SER A 247 -25.31 29.25 8.33
CA SER A 247 -25.26 29.78 6.96
C SER A 247 -23.82 29.78 6.46
N MET A 248 -23.64 29.78 5.15
CA MET A 248 -22.30 29.93 4.57
C MET A 248 -21.64 31.25 4.99
N PRO A 249 -20.29 31.32 4.96
CA PRO A 249 -19.58 32.59 4.98
C PRO A 249 -20.03 33.44 3.77
N ALA A 250 -19.92 34.75 3.90
CA ALA A 250 -20.45 35.73 2.95
C ALA A 250 -19.34 36.61 2.39
#